data_AF-A0A3M2DA08-F1
#
_entry.id   AF-A0A3M2DA08-F1
#
_cell.length_a   1.000
_cell.length_b   1.000
_cell.length_c   1.000
_cell.angle_alpha   90.00
_cell.angle_beta   90.00
_cell.angle_gamma   90.00
#
_symmetry.space_group_name_H-M   'P 1'
#
loop_
_entity.id
_entity.type
_entity.pdbx_description
1 polymer ?
#
loop_
_entity_poly.entity_id
_entity_poly.type
_entity_poly.pdbx_seq_one_letter_code
_entity_poly.pdbx_strand_id
1 'polypeptide(L)'
;MHHRFSALRNQRGFTLLELLVVVAILAIIAGGLVVAYDGIEELSKNKQQSNAMAALDEAIRNFTAVTGFAPTEFDSLVAVTGSTTLLNHGGDGFRGTPPSNALTPDASAPGGGLVESLTSSLQGKVQVAIPVVGATTATTLSDAHIAALREAGIVSVRYVDATGNGNELSTTRGGTCSGSAALAIPAQDGTAASVGCLDQADIPARIFDFPREGNGRNRGRGFARELTANATVQDPVVVWRPGSGGINLTKVGADAGSMVGNTASDYTVAAADTADRLVLFGVGNNTSLFNDGSGALGGGEMSSVPTYAKLERWQYPRYIAAYNVGSLSSPAEKARLQTVLDSRGDFLDEELAEASGQKS
;
A
#
# COMPACT_ATOMS: atom_id res chain seq x y z
N MET A 1 -41.25 -24.21 76.08
CA MET A 1 -41.86 -25.38 75.42
C MET A 1 -42.46 -24.91 74.10
N HIS A 2 -41.99 -25.47 72.96
CA HIS A 2 -42.72 -25.70 71.68
C HIS A 2 -43.56 -24.54 71.04
N HIS A 3 -43.43 -24.16 69.76
CA HIS A 3 -43.26 -24.95 68.54
C HIS A 3 -42.57 -24.16 67.41
N ARG A 4 -41.72 -24.86 66.64
CA ARG A 4 -41.25 -24.50 65.30
C ARG A 4 -42.37 -24.72 64.27
N PHE A 5 -42.47 -23.86 63.25
CA PHE A 5 -42.61 -24.24 61.82
C PHE A 5 -42.39 -22.99 60.95
N SER A 6 -41.32 -23.03 60.13
CA SER A 6 -40.96 -22.00 59.15
C SER A 6 -41.90 -22.11 57.95
N ALA A 7 -42.69 -21.07 57.67
CA ALA A 7 -43.55 -21.02 56.48
C ALA A 7 -42.72 -20.73 55.22
N LEU A 8 -42.84 -21.61 54.23
CA LEU A 8 -42.17 -21.55 52.93
C LEU A 8 -42.70 -20.39 52.09
N ARG A 9 -41.76 -19.76 51.37
CA ARG A 9 -41.89 -18.59 50.50
C ARG A 9 -42.87 -18.87 49.35
N ASN A 10 -43.85 -17.99 49.18
CA ASN A 10 -44.90 -18.05 48.17
C ASN A 10 -44.32 -17.73 46.77
N GLN A 11 -43.78 -18.73 46.07
CA GLN A 11 -43.37 -18.59 44.66
C GLN A 11 -44.62 -18.77 43.79
N ARG A 12 -45.19 -17.66 43.32
CA ARG A 12 -46.21 -17.68 42.27
C ARG A 12 -45.57 -18.25 41.00
N GLY A 13 -46.07 -19.40 40.54
CA GLY A 13 -45.60 -20.04 39.31
C GLY A 13 -45.87 -19.15 38.09
N PHE A 14 -44.86 -19.02 37.23
CA PHE A 14 -44.95 -18.31 35.96
C PHE A 14 -46.02 -18.95 35.07
N THR A 15 -46.91 -18.15 34.47
CA THR A 15 -47.92 -18.68 33.56
C THR A 15 -47.33 -18.94 32.17
N LEU A 16 -47.82 -19.97 31.46
CA LEU A 16 -47.41 -20.23 30.06
C LEU A 16 -47.71 -19.03 29.15
N LEU A 17 -48.76 -18.27 29.47
CA LEU A 17 -49.16 -17.08 28.71
C LEU A 17 -48.14 -15.94 28.86
N GLU A 18 -47.62 -15.69 30.07
CA GLU A 18 -46.57 -14.70 30.28
C GLU A 18 -45.30 -15.05 29.49
N LEU A 19 -44.90 -16.33 29.51
CA LEU A 19 -43.75 -16.77 28.74
C LEU A 19 -43.98 -16.61 27.22
N LEU A 20 -45.19 -16.91 26.74
CA LEU A 20 -45.55 -16.76 25.34
C LEU A 20 -45.51 -15.30 24.87
N VAL A 21 -46.05 -14.37 25.67
CA VAL A 21 -46.02 -12.94 25.33
C VAL A 21 -44.59 -12.41 25.31
N VAL A 22 -43.75 -12.84 26.26
CA VAL A 22 -42.34 -12.42 26.29
C VAL A 22 -41.59 -12.88 25.05
N VAL A 23 -41.72 -14.15 24.65
CA VAL A 23 -41.03 -14.62 23.43
C VAL A 23 -41.58 -13.95 22.17
N ALA A 24 -42.87 -13.62 22.13
CA ALA A 24 -43.47 -12.87 21.02
C ALA A 24 -42.90 -11.44 20.93
N ILE A 25 -42.78 -10.73 22.05
CA ILE A 25 -42.18 -9.39 22.09
C ILE A 25 -40.69 -9.46 21.73
N LEU A 26 -39.95 -10.44 22.24
CA LEU A 26 -38.54 -10.65 21.90
C LEU A 26 -38.35 -10.93 20.40
N ALA A 27 -39.25 -11.71 19.77
CA ALA A 27 -39.21 -11.98 18.35
C ALA A 27 -39.43 -10.72 17.51
N ILE A 28 -40.37 -9.85 17.92
CA ILE A 28 -40.62 -8.56 17.24
C ILE A 28 -39.41 -7.63 17.36
N ILE A 29 -38.86 -7.49 18.58
CA ILE A 29 -37.68 -6.65 18.82
C ILE A 29 -36.48 -7.18 18.03
N ALA A 30 -36.22 -8.48 18.08
CA ALA A 30 -35.12 -9.10 17.35
C ALA A 30 -35.25 -8.89 15.83
N GLY A 31 -36.46 -9.03 15.27
CA GLY A 31 -36.73 -8.76 13.87
C GLY A 31 -36.46 -7.30 13.47
N GLY A 32 -36.89 -6.34 14.29
CA GLY A 32 -36.63 -4.92 14.06
C GLY A 32 -35.15 -4.54 14.17
N LEU A 33 -34.40 -5.19 15.07
CA LEU A 33 -32.97 -4.94 15.25
C LEU A 33 -32.15 -5.38 14.03
N VAL A 34 -32.45 -6.52 13.41
CA VAL A 34 -31.69 -7.00 12.23
C VAL A 34 -31.71 -5.96 11.10
N VAL A 35 -32.88 -5.37 10.83
CA VAL A 35 -33.02 -4.33 9.79
C VAL A 35 -32.29 -3.03 10.15
N ALA A 36 -32.22 -2.70 11.45
CA ALA A 36 -31.52 -1.51 11.92
C ALA A 36 -29.99 -1.68 11.94
N TYR A 37 -29.47 -2.91 12.01
CA TYR A 37 -28.03 -3.20 12.02
C TYR A 37 -27.43 -3.36 10.62
N ASP A 38 -28.25 -3.63 9.61
CA ASP A 38 -27.81 -3.72 8.22
C ASP A 38 -27.22 -2.36 7.76
N GLY A 39 -25.97 -2.36 7.30
CA GLY A 39 -25.24 -1.16 6.88
C GLY A 39 -24.47 -0.39 7.98
N ILE A 40 -24.73 -0.59 9.29
CA ILE A 40 -23.95 0.09 10.36
C ILE A 40 -22.49 -0.36 10.34
N GLU A 41 -22.23 -1.65 10.09
CA GLU A 41 -20.88 -2.19 10.04
C GLU A 41 -20.07 -1.60 8.87
N GLU A 42 -20.69 -1.44 7.71
CA GLU A 42 -20.05 -0.82 6.54
C GLU A 42 -19.76 0.66 6.78
N LEU A 43 -20.72 1.42 7.32
CA LEU A 43 -20.52 2.82 7.69
C LEU A 43 -19.38 2.98 8.70
N SER A 44 -19.27 2.06 9.67
CA SER A 44 -18.18 2.07 10.65
C SER A 44 -16.82 1.79 9.99
N LYS A 45 -16.75 0.85 9.04
CA LYS A 45 -15.53 0.55 8.28
C LYS A 45 -15.09 1.75 7.44
N ASN A 46 -16.02 2.42 6.75
CA ASN A 46 -15.72 3.60 5.94
C ASN A 46 -15.16 4.73 6.83
N LYS A 47 -15.79 5.01 7.97
CA LYS A 47 -15.29 6.01 8.93
C LYS A 47 -13.91 5.67 9.47
N GLN A 48 -13.66 4.39 9.78
CA GLN A 48 -12.34 3.95 10.22
C GLN A 48 -11.30 4.16 9.12
N GLN A 49 -11.66 3.93 7.85
CA GLN A 49 -10.78 4.14 6.70
C GLN A 49 -10.44 5.61 6.49
N SER A 50 -11.44 6.51 6.47
CA SER A 50 -11.21 7.95 6.34
C SER A 50 -10.37 8.50 7.49
N ASN A 51 -10.62 8.06 8.73
CA ASN A 51 -9.81 8.45 9.88
C ASN A 51 -8.36 7.96 9.79
N ALA A 52 -8.15 6.71 9.33
CA ALA A 52 -6.81 6.17 9.15
C ALA A 52 -6.03 6.92 8.07
N MET A 53 -6.69 7.35 6.98
CA MET A 53 -6.07 8.17 5.94
C MET A 53 -5.67 9.54 6.46
N ALA A 54 -6.59 10.24 7.15
CA ALA A 54 -6.31 11.55 7.73
C ALA A 54 -5.17 11.48 8.75
N ALA A 55 -5.18 10.47 9.63
CA ALA A 55 -4.12 10.26 10.61
C ALA A 55 -2.77 9.95 9.94
N LEU A 56 -2.76 9.22 8.82
CA LEU A 56 -1.53 8.89 8.11
C LEU A 56 -0.96 10.09 7.35
N ASP A 57 -1.80 10.90 6.71
CA ASP A 57 -1.39 12.15 6.07
C ASP A 57 -0.79 13.11 7.10
N GLU A 58 -1.45 13.29 8.25
CA GLU A 58 -0.94 14.10 9.35
C GLU A 58 0.38 13.56 9.91
N ALA A 59 0.50 12.25 10.12
CA ALA A 59 1.71 11.64 10.64
C ALA A 59 2.92 11.84 9.70
N ILE A 60 2.74 11.67 8.39
CA ILE A 60 3.82 11.89 7.41
C ILE A 60 4.23 13.38 7.39
N ARG A 61 3.25 14.30 7.44
CA ARG A 61 3.53 15.74 7.49
C ARG A 61 4.25 16.13 8.79
N ASN A 62 3.83 15.59 9.93
CA ASN A 62 4.47 15.84 11.21
C ASN A 62 5.91 15.29 11.23
N PHE A 63 6.10 14.05 10.77
CA PHE A 63 7.43 13.45 10.60
C PHE A 63 8.33 14.38 9.79
N THR A 64 7.82 14.89 8.66
CA THR A 64 8.58 15.78 7.77
C THR A 64 8.87 17.14 8.43
N ALA A 65 7.93 17.69 9.19
CA ALA A 65 8.11 18.95 9.90
C ALA A 65 9.14 18.85 11.04
N VAL A 66 9.18 17.72 11.75
CA VAL A 66 10.08 17.48 12.89
C VAL A 66 11.49 17.11 12.43
N THR A 67 11.60 16.23 11.43
CA THR A 67 12.90 15.70 11.00
C THR A 67 13.54 16.50 9.85
N GLY A 68 12.74 17.30 9.13
CA GLY A 68 13.15 17.99 7.91
C GLY A 68 13.09 17.10 6.65
N PHE A 69 12.80 15.81 6.81
CA PHE A 69 12.82 14.80 5.75
C PHE A 69 11.51 13.98 5.75
N ALA A 70 11.03 13.60 4.58
CA ALA A 70 9.99 12.61 4.44
C ALA A 70 10.46 11.25 4.97
N PRO A 71 9.53 10.35 5.36
CA PRO A 71 9.90 8.98 5.68
C PRO A 71 10.57 8.28 4.50
N THR A 72 11.36 7.24 4.78
CA THR A 72 12.00 6.39 3.78
C THR A 72 11.62 4.92 4.02
N GLU A 73 12.17 3.99 3.23
CA GLU A 73 11.81 2.56 3.26
C GLU A 73 10.33 2.31 2.93
N PHE A 74 9.80 3.11 1.99
CA PHE A 74 8.48 2.88 1.43
C PHE A 74 8.45 1.65 0.51
N ASP A 75 7.27 1.07 0.32
CA ASP A 75 7.05 0.00 -0.66
C ASP A 75 6.91 0.63 -2.06
N SER A 76 7.75 0.22 -3.02
CA SER A 76 7.81 0.82 -4.36
C SER A 76 6.60 0.51 -5.24
N LEU A 77 5.82 -0.51 -4.87
CA LEU A 77 4.70 -1.06 -5.66
C LEU A 77 5.12 -1.69 -7.01
N VAL A 78 6.43 -1.86 -7.24
CA VAL A 78 6.99 -2.47 -8.44
C VAL A 78 7.62 -3.83 -8.12
N ALA A 79 7.35 -4.80 -8.99
CA ALA A 79 8.07 -6.06 -9.08
C ALA A 79 9.16 -5.97 -10.16
N VAL A 80 10.37 -6.38 -9.80
CA VAL A 80 11.57 -6.18 -10.62
C VAL A 80 12.46 -7.41 -10.59
N THR A 81 13.18 -7.63 -11.68
CA THR A 81 14.30 -8.57 -11.72
C THR A 81 15.60 -7.81 -11.42
N GLY A 82 16.35 -8.26 -10.42
CA GLY A 82 17.68 -7.76 -10.09
C GLY A 82 18.73 -8.88 -10.17
N SER A 83 19.94 -8.57 -10.63
CA SER A 83 21.04 -9.55 -10.71
C SER A 83 21.57 -9.92 -9.31
N THR A 84 21.41 -11.20 -8.98
CA THR A 84 22.14 -12.17 -8.12
C THR A 84 23.37 -11.80 -7.24
N THR A 85 23.73 -10.54 -7.03
CA THR A 85 24.73 -10.12 -6.02
C THR A 85 24.17 -9.02 -5.13
N LEU A 86 23.17 -9.39 -4.32
CA LEU A 86 22.86 -8.63 -3.11
C LEU A 86 23.65 -9.27 -1.97
N LEU A 87 24.70 -8.60 -1.52
CA LEU A 87 25.48 -9.07 -0.38
C LEU A 87 24.60 -9.00 0.87
N ASN A 88 24.48 -10.15 1.51
CA ASN A 88 24.05 -10.29 2.89
C ASN A 88 24.91 -9.36 3.76
N HIS A 89 24.29 -8.43 4.50
CA HIS A 89 24.97 -7.71 5.57
C HIS A 89 24.27 -8.05 6.88
N GLY A 90 24.93 -8.92 7.65
CA GLY A 90 24.49 -9.27 8.99
C GLY A 90 24.57 -8.06 9.93
N GLY A 91 23.64 -8.01 10.88
CA GLY A 91 23.80 -7.35 12.18
C GLY A 91 23.26 -5.94 12.31
N ASP A 92 23.45 -5.07 11.32
CA ASP A 92 23.40 -3.62 11.56
C ASP A 92 22.46 -2.96 10.54
N GLY A 93 21.38 -2.31 10.99
CA GLY A 93 20.42 -1.50 10.20
C GLY A 93 20.75 -1.30 8.71
N PHE A 94 19.97 -1.99 7.87
CA PHE A 94 20.11 -2.17 6.43
C PHE A 94 20.44 -0.89 5.63
N ARG A 95 21.71 -0.73 5.22
CA ARG A 95 22.18 0.19 4.17
C ARG A 95 23.16 -0.55 3.25
N GLY A 96 22.64 -1.34 2.31
CA GLY A 96 23.48 -1.97 1.28
C GLY A 96 23.81 -1.00 0.16
N THR A 97 25.03 -1.05 -0.38
CA THR A 97 25.39 -0.38 -1.63
C THR A 97 24.44 -0.87 -2.73
N PRO A 98 23.72 0.01 -3.45
CA PRO A 98 22.81 -0.41 -4.50
C PRO A 98 23.58 -1.24 -5.53
N PRO A 99 23.02 -2.35 -6.04
CA PRO A 99 23.66 -3.07 -7.13
C PRO A 99 23.80 -2.11 -8.31
N SER A 100 24.98 -2.11 -8.96
CA SER A 100 25.35 -1.12 -9.98
C SER A 100 24.63 -1.30 -11.32
N ASN A 101 23.61 -2.18 -11.38
CA ASN A 101 22.83 -2.49 -12.58
C ASN A 101 21.44 -1.86 -12.50
N ALA A 102 20.85 -1.56 -13.65
CA ALA A 102 19.45 -1.16 -13.70
C ALA A 102 18.53 -2.29 -13.21
N LEU A 103 17.45 -1.94 -12.51
CA LEU A 103 16.37 -2.88 -12.23
C LEU A 103 15.44 -2.92 -13.44
N THR A 104 15.06 -4.12 -13.86
CA THR A 104 14.11 -4.31 -14.96
C THR A 104 12.75 -4.70 -14.38
N PRO A 105 11.68 -3.91 -14.60
CA PRO A 105 10.33 -4.30 -14.20
C PRO A 105 9.91 -5.64 -14.81
N ASP A 106 9.11 -6.41 -14.07
CA ASP A 106 8.51 -7.64 -14.58
C ASP A 106 7.50 -7.32 -15.70
N ALA A 107 7.95 -7.37 -16.95
CA ALA A 107 7.12 -7.03 -18.10
C ALA A 107 5.87 -7.92 -18.26
N SER A 108 5.87 -9.10 -17.65
CA SER A 108 4.73 -10.03 -17.61
C SER A 108 3.70 -9.69 -16.52
N ALA A 109 4.06 -8.83 -15.57
CA ALA A 109 3.17 -8.39 -14.51
C ALA A 109 2.16 -7.32 -15.00
N PRO A 110 1.04 -7.10 -14.26
CA PRO A 110 0.11 -6.03 -14.56
C PRO A 110 0.81 -4.67 -14.75
N GLY A 111 0.38 -3.89 -15.72
CA GLY A 111 0.95 -2.56 -15.98
C GLY A 111 2.44 -2.55 -16.31
N GLY A 112 3.02 -3.69 -16.72
CA GLY A 112 4.43 -3.81 -17.11
C GLY A 112 5.41 -3.77 -15.94
N GLY A 113 5.00 -4.27 -14.77
CA GLY A 113 5.87 -4.39 -13.60
C GLY A 113 5.22 -4.07 -12.25
N LEU A 114 3.90 -3.83 -12.20
CA LEU A 114 3.22 -3.62 -10.92
C LEU A 114 3.16 -4.91 -10.11
N VAL A 115 3.16 -4.77 -8.79
CA VAL A 115 2.93 -5.92 -7.91
C VAL A 115 1.52 -6.49 -8.11
N GLU A 116 1.41 -7.80 -8.25
CA GLU A 116 0.16 -8.48 -8.62
C GLU A 116 -0.91 -8.38 -7.51
N SER A 117 -0.50 -8.28 -6.24
CA SER A 117 -1.41 -8.10 -5.09
C SER A 117 -2.09 -6.73 -5.03
N LEU A 118 -1.72 -5.78 -5.88
CA LEU A 118 -2.45 -4.51 -5.95
C LEU A 118 -3.89 -4.73 -6.43
N THR A 119 -4.80 -3.87 -6.00
CA THR A 119 -6.18 -3.92 -6.49
C THR A 119 -6.23 -3.57 -7.97
N SER A 120 -7.18 -4.15 -8.71
CA SER A 120 -7.39 -3.79 -10.12
C SER A 120 -7.75 -2.32 -10.29
N SER A 121 -8.46 -1.73 -9.30
CA SER A 121 -8.76 -0.30 -9.25
C SER A 121 -7.48 0.53 -9.25
N LEU A 122 -6.55 0.25 -8.33
CA LEU A 122 -5.29 0.97 -8.27
C LEU A 122 -4.43 0.74 -9.51
N GLN A 123 -4.32 -0.51 -10.00
CA GLN A 123 -3.58 -0.85 -11.23
C GLN A 123 -4.10 -0.08 -12.46
N GLY A 124 -5.40 0.22 -12.52
CA GLY A 124 -5.99 1.05 -13.56
C GLY A 124 -5.61 2.53 -13.48
N LYS A 125 -5.29 3.03 -12.28
CA LYS A 125 -4.98 4.44 -12.00
C LYS A 125 -3.49 4.78 -11.99
N VAL A 126 -2.61 3.78 -12.09
CA VAL A 126 -1.16 3.95 -12.01
C VAL A 126 -0.43 3.28 -13.16
N GLN A 127 0.81 3.65 -13.36
CA GLN A 127 1.71 3.01 -14.32
C GLN A 127 3.14 2.97 -13.79
N VAL A 128 3.94 2.03 -14.27
CA VAL A 128 5.37 1.99 -13.97
C VAL A 128 6.09 3.06 -14.78
N ALA A 129 6.95 3.83 -14.11
CA ALA A 129 7.85 4.79 -14.69
C ALA A 129 9.30 4.34 -14.48
N ILE A 130 10.09 4.36 -15.56
CA ILE A 130 11.52 4.08 -15.52
C ILE A 130 12.23 5.41 -15.83
N PRO A 131 13.03 5.97 -14.90
CA PRO A 131 13.79 7.19 -15.14
C PRO A 131 14.79 7.02 -16.29
N VAL A 132 14.90 8.03 -17.16
CA VAL A 132 15.86 8.03 -18.29
C VAL A 132 16.60 9.37 -18.37
N VAL A 133 17.87 9.33 -18.78
CA VAL A 133 18.69 10.54 -19.00
C VAL A 133 18.62 11.06 -20.43
N GLY A 134 18.55 12.38 -20.55
CA GLY A 134 18.68 13.08 -21.84
C GLY A 134 17.49 12.87 -22.78
N ALA A 135 16.29 12.71 -22.23
CA ALA A 135 15.08 12.35 -22.94
C ALA A 135 14.87 13.09 -24.29
N THR A 136 14.99 12.37 -25.40
CA THR A 136 14.58 12.82 -26.75
C THR A 136 13.34 12.09 -27.26
N THR A 137 12.75 11.19 -26.46
CA THR A 137 11.51 10.43 -26.73
C THR A 137 10.63 10.41 -25.47
N ALA A 138 9.37 9.97 -25.60
CA ALA A 138 8.38 9.90 -24.53
C ALA A 138 8.96 9.24 -23.26
N THR A 139 9.10 10.02 -22.20
CA THR A 139 9.62 9.59 -20.90
C THR A 139 8.60 9.93 -19.82
N THR A 140 8.54 9.09 -18.79
CA THR A 140 7.62 9.25 -17.67
C THR A 140 8.25 10.03 -16.51
N LEU A 141 9.57 9.86 -16.30
CA LEU A 141 10.40 10.58 -15.33
C LEU A 141 11.86 10.72 -15.84
N SER A 142 12.60 11.65 -15.22
CA SER A 142 14.04 11.87 -15.42
C SER A 142 14.81 11.75 -14.10
N ASP A 143 16.15 11.67 -14.15
CA ASP A 143 17.00 11.61 -12.95
C ASP A 143 16.76 12.76 -11.97
N ALA A 144 16.39 13.95 -12.46
CA ALA A 144 16.06 15.09 -11.61
C ALA A 144 14.84 14.83 -10.71
N HIS A 145 13.87 14.02 -11.17
CA HIS A 145 12.74 13.63 -10.34
C HIS A 145 13.15 12.64 -9.24
N ILE A 146 14.10 11.73 -9.54
CA ILE A 146 14.67 10.85 -8.51
C ILE A 146 15.50 11.67 -7.52
N ALA A 147 16.26 12.66 -7.99
CA ALA A 147 16.98 13.59 -7.12
C ALA A 147 16.00 14.35 -6.20
N ALA A 148 14.85 14.80 -6.70
CA ALA A 148 13.81 15.45 -5.89
C ALA A 148 13.28 14.54 -4.76
N LEU A 149 13.10 13.25 -5.02
CA LEU A 149 12.71 12.27 -4.01
C LEU A 149 13.80 12.10 -2.94
N ARG A 150 15.07 12.00 -3.35
CA ARG A 150 16.19 11.88 -2.43
C ARG A 150 16.37 13.13 -1.58
N GLU A 151 16.22 14.31 -2.18
CA GLU A 151 16.23 15.60 -1.47
C GLU A 151 15.06 15.70 -0.48
N ALA A 152 13.93 15.06 -0.78
CA ALA A 152 12.83 14.92 0.16
C ALA A 152 13.18 14.03 1.35
N GLY A 153 14.20 13.19 1.27
CA GLY A 153 14.57 12.19 2.28
C GLY A 153 14.16 10.76 1.90
N ILE A 154 13.46 10.57 0.78
CA ILE A 154 13.10 9.25 0.26
C ILE A 154 14.32 8.69 -0.47
N VAL A 155 15.25 8.14 0.31
CA VAL A 155 16.55 7.66 -0.20
C VAL A 155 16.56 6.17 -0.47
N SER A 156 15.73 5.39 0.22
CA SER A 156 15.60 3.94 0.03
C SER A 156 14.14 3.53 -0.09
N VAL A 157 13.88 2.54 -0.93
CA VAL A 157 12.56 1.95 -1.16
C VAL A 157 12.66 0.44 -1.29
N ARG A 158 11.53 -0.25 -1.12
CA ARG A 158 11.45 -1.71 -1.11
C ARG A 158 10.77 -2.20 -2.38
N TYR A 159 11.42 -3.10 -3.09
CA TYR A 159 10.91 -3.74 -4.29
C TYR A 159 10.43 -5.16 -3.98
N VAL A 160 9.62 -5.73 -4.87
CA VAL A 160 9.32 -7.16 -4.91
C VAL A 160 10.16 -7.82 -6.00
N ASP A 161 10.67 -9.02 -5.72
CA ASP A 161 11.32 -9.87 -6.71
C ASP A 161 10.30 -10.35 -7.77
N ALA A 162 10.64 -10.22 -9.05
CA ALA A 162 9.77 -10.57 -10.17
C ALA A 162 9.29 -12.03 -10.12
N THR A 163 10.18 -12.98 -9.82
CA THR A 163 9.82 -14.40 -9.69
C THR A 163 8.87 -14.62 -8.50
N GLY A 164 9.01 -13.82 -7.45
CA GLY A 164 8.05 -13.76 -6.33
C GLY A 164 6.68 -13.16 -6.68
N ASN A 165 6.54 -12.43 -7.78
CA ASN A 165 5.31 -11.69 -8.14
C ASN A 165 4.26 -12.54 -8.89
N GLY A 166 4.14 -13.82 -8.52
CA GLY A 166 3.03 -14.72 -8.92
C GLY A 166 3.07 -15.31 -10.34
N ASN A 167 3.79 -14.67 -11.27
CA ASN A 167 3.86 -15.05 -12.69
C ASN A 167 4.37 -16.49 -12.95
N GLU A 168 5.23 -17.04 -12.10
CA GLU A 168 5.80 -18.38 -12.31
C GLU A 168 5.00 -19.53 -11.66
N LEU A 169 4.01 -19.22 -10.81
CA LEU A 169 3.43 -20.22 -9.90
C LEU A 169 1.93 -20.46 -10.03
N SER A 170 1.25 -19.60 -10.80
CA SER A 170 -0.16 -19.77 -11.16
C SER A 170 -0.40 -19.28 -12.59
N THR A 171 -1.05 -20.10 -13.43
CA THR A 171 -1.39 -19.72 -14.83
C THR A 171 -2.60 -18.79 -14.92
N THR A 172 -3.20 -18.42 -13.78
CA THR A 172 -4.35 -17.50 -13.67
C THR A 172 -4.39 -16.88 -12.28
N ARG A 173 -4.89 -15.64 -12.17
CA ARG A 173 -5.13 -14.97 -10.88
C ARG A 173 -6.10 -15.80 -10.03
N GLY A 174 -5.64 -16.32 -8.88
CA GLY A 174 -6.41 -17.23 -8.00
C GLY A 174 -6.51 -18.69 -8.50
N GLY A 175 -5.59 -19.11 -9.38
CA GLY A 175 -5.50 -20.46 -9.94
C GLY A 175 -4.92 -21.51 -8.98
N THR A 176 -4.73 -22.74 -9.48
CA THR A 176 -4.14 -23.83 -8.68
C THR A 176 -2.65 -23.58 -8.48
N CYS A 177 -2.26 -23.31 -7.22
CA CYS A 177 -0.87 -23.11 -6.88
C CYS A 177 -0.05 -24.39 -7.13
N SER A 178 0.94 -24.31 -8.02
CA SER A 178 1.62 -25.50 -8.55
C SER A 178 3.09 -25.63 -8.12
N GLY A 179 3.51 -25.04 -6.99
CA GLY A 179 4.83 -25.32 -6.43
C GLY A 179 5.43 -24.21 -5.56
N SER A 180 6.75 -24.08 -5.65
CA SER A 180 7.54 -23.00 -5.05
C SER A 180 8.47 -22.42 -6.11
N ALA A 181 8.58 -21.10 -6.17
CA ALA A 181 9.52 -20.40 -7.05
C ALA A 181 10.75 -19.97 -6.25
N ALA A 182 11.94 -20.18 -6.81
CA ALA A 182 13.18 -19.70 -6.24
C ALA A 182 13.32 -18.21 -6.55
N LEU A 183 13.48 -17.38 -5.52
CA LEU A 183 13.65 -15.95 -5.68
C LEU A 183 15.06 -15.64 -6.22
N ALA A 184 15.20 -14.56 -6.98
CA ALA A 184 16.53 -14.07 -7.38
C ALA A 184 17.27 -13.38 -6.23
N ILE A 185 16.54 -13.06 -5.15
CA ILE A 185 17.06 -12.51 -3.91
C ILE A 185 17.21 -13.59 -2.81
N PRO A 186 18.24 -13.50 -1.96
CA PRO A 186 18.40 -14.41 -0.84
C PRO A 186 17.44 -14.09 0.32
N ALA A 187 17.32 -15.02 1.26
CA ALA A 187 16.73 -14.78 2.57
C ALA A 187 17.63 -13.87 3.43
N GLN A 188 17.13 -13.47 4.59
CA GLN A 188 17.83 -12.57 5.52
C GLN A 188 19.20 -13.09 6.00
N ASP A 189 19.42 -14.40 6.10
CA ASP A 189 20.73 -15.02 6.40
C ASP A 189 21.64 -15.18 5.17
N GLY A 190 21.21 -14.72 3.99
CA GLY A 190 21.93 -14.89 2.74
C GLY A 190 21.73 -16.26 2.07
N THR A 191 20.91 -17.16 2.63
CA THR A 191 20.57 -18.44 1.99
C THR A 191 19.61 -18.25 0.82
N ALA A 192 19.56 -19.20 -0.11
CA ALA A 192 18.59 -19.18 -1.18
C ALA A 192 17.16 -19.24 -0.61
N ALA A 193 16.28 -18.39 -1.13
CA ALA A 193 14.89 -18.32 -0.70
C ALA A 193 13.95 -18.83 -1.79
N SER A 194 12.84 -19.43 -1.37
CA SER A 194 11.76 -19.82 -2.27
C SER A 194 10.41 -19.48 -1.66
N VAL A 195 9.44 -19.15 -2.50
CA VAL A 195 8.08 -18.78 -2.07
C VAL A 195 7.03 -19.56 -2.83
N GLY A 196 5.89 -19.78 -2.19
CA GLY A 196 4.67 -20.29 -2.83
C GLY A 196 3.93 -19.17 -3.57
N CYS A 197 2.68 -19.45 -3.94
CA CYS A 197 1.87 -18.51 -4.71
C CYS A 197 1.52 -17.27 -3.90
N LEU A 198 1.38 -16.13 -4.59
CA LEU A 198 1.13 -14.84 -3.95
C LEU A 198 -0.22 -14.80 -3.23
N ASP A 199 -1.25 -15.43 -3.81
CA ASP A 199 -2.59 -15.56 -3.25
C ASP A 199 -2.64 -16.42 -1.96
N GLN A 200 -1.64 -17.27 -1.77
CA GLN A 200 -1.44 -18.09 -0.57
C GLN A 200 -0.48 -17.45 0.44
N ALA A 201 -0.09 -16.18 0.26
CA ALA A 201 0.79 -15.52 1.20
C ALA A 201 0.15 -15.45 2.60
N ASP A 202 0.92 -15.81 3.63
CA ASP A 202 0.41 -15.90 5.00
C ASP A 202 -0.06 -14.51 5.51
N ILE A 203 0.68 -13.47 5.13
CA ILE A 203 0.42 -12.06 5.50
C ILE A 203 0.74 -11.18 4.27
N PRO A 204 -0.25 -10.81 3.46
CA PRO A 204 -0.02 -10.03 2.23
C PRO A 204 0.59 -8.65 2.48
N ALA A 205 0.35 -8.09 3.66
CA ALA A 205 0.97 -6.83 4.10
C ALA A 205 2.50 -6.89 4.23
N ARG A 206 3.10 -8.08 4.10
CA ARG A 206 4.52 -8.37 4.37
C ARG A 206 5.26 -8.86 3.13
N ILE A 207 4.73 -8.62 1.92
CA ILE A 207 5.36 -9.06 0.67
C ILE A 207 6.65 -8.28 0.35
N PHE A 208 6.77 -7.04 0.81
CA PHE A 208 7.97 -6.20 0.65
C PHE A 208 9.05 -6.46 1.72
N ASP A 209 8.76 -7.32 2.71
CA ASP A 209 9.76 -7.77 3.68
C ASP A 209 10.76 -8.71 2.99
N PHE A 210 11.95 -8.85 3.59
CA PHE A 210 12.93 -9.83 3.12
C PHE A 210 12.37 -11.25 3.18
N PRO A 211 12.76 -12.12 2.24
CA PRO A 211 12.39 -13.53 2.31
C PRO A 211 12.87 -14.15 3.62
N ARG A 212 12.03 -15.02 4.18
CA ARG A 212 12.35 -15.70 5.43
C ARG A 212 13.09 -17.01 5.17
N GLU A 213 14.04 -17.29 6.05
CA GLU A 213 14.85 -18.50 6.07
C GLU A 213 14.01 -19.77 6.34
N GLY A 214 14.42 -20.87 5.71
CA GLY A 214 13.84 -22.20 5.87
C GLY A 214 12.69 -22.53 4.90
N ASN A 215 12.22 -23.78 4.97
CA ASN A 215 11.27 -24.33 3.99
C ASN A 215 9.82 -23.89 4.27
N GLY A 216 9.01 -23.77 3.20
CA GLY A 216 7.57 -23.51 3.28
C GLY A 216 7.20 -22.11 3.78
N ARG A 217 8.10 -21.14 3.64
CA ARG A 217 7.84 -19.75 4.02
C ARG A 217 7.22 -19.03 2.83
N ASN A 218 5.97 -18.58 2.96
CA ASN A 218 5.28 -17.86 1.91
C ASN A 218 5.05 -16.38 2.28
N ARG A 219 6.07 -15.76 2.87
CA ARG A 219 6.07 -14.38 3.35
C ARG A 219 7.43 -13.76 3.07
N GLY A 220 7.43 -12.50 2.66
CA GLY A 220 8.64 -11.79 2.28
C GLY A 220 9.10 -12.21 0.89
N ARG A 221 9.07 -11.27 -0.04
CA ARG A 221 9.46 -11.42 -1.44
C ARG A 221 10.26 -10.21 -1.89
N GLY A 222 10.64 -9.34 -0.97
CA GLY A 222 11.14 -8.03 -1.28
C GLY A 222 12.54 -7.76 -0.77
N PHE A 223 13.10 -6.68 -1.25
CA PHE A 223 14.41 -6.20 -0.88
C PHE A 223 14.41 -4.68 -0.90
N ALA A 224 15.20 -4.06 -0.02
CA ALA A 224 15.39 -2.62 -0.05
C ALA A 224 16.54 -2.24 -0.99
N ARG A 225 16.42 -1.08 -1.62
CA ARG A 225 17.40 -0.50 -2.53
C ARG A 225 17.43 1.01 -2.36
N GLU A 226 18.63 1.58 -2.32
CA GLU A 226 18.82 3.02 -2.38
C GLU A 226 18.44 3.53 -3.79
N LEU A 227 17.54 4.52 -3.84
CA LEU A 227 17.20 5.23 -5.06
C LEU A 227 18.43 6.01 -5.54
N THR A 228 18.78 5.83 -6.82
CA THR A 228 19.95 6.43 -7.44
C THR A 228 19.52 7.35 -8.58
N ALA A 229 19.87 8.64 -8.49
CA ALA A 229 19.71 9.58 -9.59
C ALA A 229 20.87 9.41 -10.59
N ASN A 230 20.87 8.32 -11.36
CA ASN A 230 21.94 8.00 -12.31
C ASN A 230 21.41 7.27 -13.56
N ALA A 231 21.69 7.85 -14.73
CA ALA A 231 21.44 7.30 -16.07
C ALA A 231 21.66 5.79 -16.25
N THR A 232 22.68 5.25 -15.59
CA THR A 232 23.13 3.86 -15.75
C THR A 232 22.38 2.91 -14.81
N VAL A 233 21.82 3.46 -13.75
CA VAL A 233 21.13 2.74 -12.67
C VAL A 233 19.70 3.24 -12.62
N GLN A 234 18.83 2.61 -13.41
CA GLN A 234 17.42 2.97 -13.45
C GLN A 234 16.68 2.30 -12.28
N ASP A 235 15.99 3.12 -11.50
CA ASP A 235 15.12 2.73 -10.40
C ASP A 235 13.66 2.91 -10.82
N PRO A 236 12.95 1.83 -11.17
CA PRO A 236 11.54 1.92 -11.49
C PRO A 236 10.74 2.41 -10.29
N VAL A 237 9.76 3.27 -10.55
CA VAL A 237 8.79 3.73 -9.55
C VAL A 237 7.38 3.71 -10.15
N VAL A 238 6.36 3.76 -9.31
CA VAL A 238 4.98 3.88 -9.79
C VAL A 238 4.58 5.36 -9.86
N VAL A 239 3.93 5.77 -10.94
CA VAL A 239 3.38 7.13 -11.09
C VAL A 239 1.87 7.13 -11.31
N TRP A 240 1.23 8.20 -10.86
CA TRP A 240 -0.21 8.42 -11.04
C TRP A 240 -0.53 8.67 -12.50
N ARG A 241 -1.54 7.99 -13.05
CA ARG A 241 -2.03 8.29 -14.39
C ARG A 241 -2.81 9.59 -14.36
N PRO A 242 -2.54 10.54 -15.27
CA PRO A 242 -3.13 11.86 -15.20
C PRO A 242 -4.62 11.89 -15.56
N GLY A 243 -5.12 10.88 -16.26
CA GLY A 243 -6.50 10.86 -16.76
C GLY A 243 -6.70 11.80 -17.95
N SER A 244 -7.83 11.66 -18.65
CA SER A 244 -8.18 12.57 -19.74
C SER A 244 -8.20 14.02 -19.25
N GLY A 245 -7.45 14.90 -19.91
CA GLY A 245 -7.37 16.32 -19.54
C GLY A 245 -6.80 16.61 -18.15
N GLY A 246 -6.23 15.60 -17.46
CA GLY A 246 -5.54 15.79 -16.18
C GLY A 246 -6.48 15.69 -15.00
N ILE A 247 -7.71 15.25 -15.24
CA ILE A 247 -8.77 15.15 -14.23
C ILE A 247 -8.31 14.35 -13.01
N ASN A 248 -7.54 13.27 -13.19
CA ASN A 248 -7.08 12.48 -12.05
C ASN A 248 -6.01 13.19 -11.22
N LEU A 249 -5.22 14.10 -11.80
CA LEU A 249 -4.29 14.97 -11.06
C LEU A 249 -5.08 16.03 -10.28
N THR A 250 -6.02 16.70 -10.94
CA THR A 250 -6.85 17.73 -10.31
C THR A 250 -7.63 17.19 -9.12
N LYS A 251 -8.17 15.97 -9.23
CA LYS A 251 -8.89 15.28 -8.14
C LYS A 251 -8.06 15.15 -6.86
N VAL A 252 -6.74 14.97 -6.98
CA VAL A 252 -5.82 14.84 -5.85
C VAL A 252 -5.08 16.14 -5.54
N GLY A 253 -5.51 17.26 -6.14
CA GLY A 253 -4.97 18.60 -5.92
C GLY A 253 -3.63 18.89 -6.59
N ALA A 254 -3.21 18.07 -7.57
CA ALA A 254 -2.00 18.30 -8.35
C ALA A 254 -2.30 19.15 -9.60
N ASP A 255 -1.28 19.85 -10.13
CA ASP A 255 -1.45 20.67 -11.33
C ASP A 255 -1.60 19.77 -12.56
N ALA A 256 -2.72 19.89 -13.25
CA ALA A 256 -2.98 19.17 -14.50
C ALA A 256 -2.15 19.71 -15.67
N GLY A 257 -1.62 20.93 -15.57
CA GLY A 257 -0.77 21.57 -16.57
C GLY A 257 -1.35 21.55 -17.99
N SER A 258 -0.47 21.71 -18.98
CA SER A 258 -0.75 21.44 -20.37
C SER A 258 -0.23 20.05 -20.73
N MET A 259 -1.14 19.15 -21.07
CA MET A 259 -0.79 17.78 -21.48
C MET A 259 -0.70 17.66 -23.00
N VAL A 260 0.53 17.49 -23.51
CA VAL A 260 0.82 17.43 -24.94
C VAL A 260 1.12 15.99 -25.36
N GLY A 261 0.31 15.45 -26.27
CA GLY A 261 0.49 14.09 -26.81
C GLY A 261 -0.02 12.96 -25.90
N ASN A 262 -0.75 13.30 -24.84
CA ASN A 262 -1.30 12.32 -23.92
C ASN A 262 -2.56 11.65 -24.50
N THR A 263 -2.52 10.32 -24.69
CA THR A 263 -3.75 9.54 -24.77
C THR A 263 -4.17 9.27 -23.34
N ALA A 264 -5.23 9.94 -22.88
CA ALA A 264 -5.99 9.92 -21.61
C ALA A 264 -5.65 8.96 -20.43
N SER A 265 -4.86 7.91 -20.63
CA SER A 265 -4.57 6.82 -19.72
C SER A 265 -3.08 6.70 -19.36
N ASP A 266 -2.10 7.17 -20.14
CA ASP A 266 -0.67 6.93 -19.84
C ASP A 266 0.19 8.21 -19.85
N TYR A 267 1.23 8.25 -19.01
CA TYR A 267 2.14 9.40 -18.86
C TYR A 267 3.29 9.41 -19.87
N THR A 268 3.11 8.78 -21.05
CA THR A 268 4.06 8.80 -22.16
C THR A 268 3.85 10.08 -22.97
N VAL A 269 4.54 11.16 -22.61
CA VAL A 269 4.29 12.48 -23.20
C VAL A 269 5.58 13.21 -23.59
N ALA A 270 5.43 14.19 -24.48
CA ALA A 270 6.52 15.03 -24.95
C ALA A 270 7.09 15.90 -23.82
N ALA A 271 8.37 16.26 -23.90
CA ALA A 271 9.07 17.07 -22.89
C ALA A 271 8.44 18.45 -22.61
N ALA A 272 7.54 18.93 -23.49
CA ALA A 272 6.81 20.18 -23.33
C ALA A 272 5.59 20.09 -22.38
N ASP A 273 5.30 18.91 -21.84
CA ASP A 273 4.25 18.70 -20.85
C ASP A 273 4.60 19.40 -19.52
N THR A 274 3.61 20.11 -18.95
CA THR A 274 3.77 20.86 -17.70
C THR A 274 2.90 20.29 -16.56
N ALA A 275 2.33 19.11 -16.73
CA ALA A 275 1.52 18.47 -15.71
C ALA A 275 2.41 17.95 -14.56
N ASP A 276 1.91 17.94 -13.34
CA ASP A 276 2.64 17.41 -12.20
C ASP A 276 2.77 15.88 -12.27
N ARG A 277 3.97 15.37 -12.00
CA ARG A 277 4.24 13.94 -11.83
C ARG A 277 4.08 13.60 -10.35
N LEU A 278 3.26 12.59 -10.06
CA LEU A 278 3.08 12.05 -8.72
C LEU A 278 3.68 10.65 -8.67
N VAL A 279 4.64 10.43 -7.77
CA VAL A 279 5.25 9.12 -7.50
C VAL A 279 4.54 8.48 -6.31
N LEU A 280 4.14 7.22 -6.44
CA LEU A 280 3.34 6.51 -5.45
C LEU A 280 4.17 5.48 -4.70
N PHE A 281 3.91 5.42 -3.40
CA PHE A 281 4.61 4.59 -2.45
C PHE A 281 3.63 3.94 -1.49
N GLY A 282 3.67 2.62 -1.36
CA GLY A 282 2.95 1.94 -0.28
C GLY A 282 3.56 2.25 1.08
N VAL A 283 2.71 2.57 2.05
CA VAL A 283 3.14 2.86 3.42
C VAL A 283 3.19 1.57 4.22
N GLY A 284 4.30 0.87 4.08
CA GLY A 284 4.55 -0.46 4.63
C GLY A 284 5.07 -0.44 6.07
N ASN A 285 5.27 -1.66 6.62
CA ASN A 285 5.77 -1.86 7.98
C ASN A 285 7.20 -1.40 8.22
N ASN A 286 7.99 -1.31 7.15
CA ASN A 286 9.40 -0.97 7.24
C ASN A 286 9.65 0.53 7.03
N THR A 287 8.61 1.30 6.72
CA THR A 287 8.72 2.74 6.54
C THR A 287 9.18 3.39 7.85
N SER A 288 10.14 4.31 7.77
CA SER A 288 10.72 4.99 8.94
C SER A 288 9.72 5.84 9.74
N LEU A 289 8.50 6.00 9.23
CA LEU A 289 7.37 6.61 9.95
C LEU A 289 7.01 5.82 11.22
N PHE A 290 7.20 4.51 11.18
CA PHE A 290 6.94 3.62 12.29
C PHE A 290 8.24 3.32 13.03
N ASN A 291 8.13 3.13 14.35
CA ASN A 291 9.30 2.84 15.17
C ASN A 291 9.88 1.48 14.74
N ASP A 292 11.06 1.51 14.13
CA ASP A 292 11.85 0.34 13.76
C ASP A 292 12.75 -0.16 14.91
N GLY A 293 12.67 0.49 16.07
CA GLY A 293 13.52 0.23 17.23
C GLY A 293 14.91 0.85 17.13
N SER A 294 15.21 1.67 16.11
CA SER A 294 16.54 2.26 15.86
C SER A 294 16.86 3.50 16.70
N GLY A 295 15.87 4.09 17.38
CA GLY A 295 16.07 5.32 18.17
C GLY A 295 16.34 6.57 17.33
N ALA A 296 16.09 6.53 16.01
CA ALA A 296 16.18 7.71 15.15
C ALA A 296 15.12 8.76 15.56
N LEU A 297 15.52 10.03 15.62
CA LEU A 297 14.62 11.16 15.89
C LEU A 297 13.50 11.19 14.84
N GLY A 298 12.24 11.17 15.28
CA GLY A 298 11.04 11.10 14.41
C GLY A 298 10.56 9.68 14.09
N GLY A 299 11.31 8.62 14.41
CA GLY A 299 10.82 7.24 14.27
C GLY A 299 9.72 6.94 15.30
N GLY A 300 8.54 6.52 14.85
CA GLY A 300 7.45 6.14 15.75
C GLY A 300 6.32 7.15 15.94
N GLU A 301 6.13 8.07 14.99
CA GLU A 301 4.92 8.92 14.92
C GLU A 301 3.63 8.09 15.01
N MET A 302 3.68 6.86 14.50
CA MET A 302 2.62 5.87 14.65
C MET A 302 3.13 4.58 15.29
N SER A 303 2.35 4.03 16.23
CA SER A 303 2.65 2.75 16.89
C SER A 303 2.43 1.53 15.99
N SER A 304 1.61 1.65 14.94
CA SER A 304 1.28 0.55 14.05
C SER A 304 0.81 1.07 12.70
N VAL A 305 1.11 0.31 11.64
CA VAL A 305 0.65 0.63 10.28
C VAL A 305 -0.85 0.33 10.13
N PRO A 306 -1.68 1.30 9.74
CA PRO A 306 -3.10 1.06 9.50
C PRO A 306 -3.32 0.10 8.31
N THR A 307 -4.44 -0.62 8.32
CA THR A 307 -4.84 -1.56 7.28
C THR A 307 -6.19 -1.20 6.68
N TYR A 308 -6.29 -1.27 5.36
CA TYR A 308 -7.56 -1.10 4.65
C TYR A 308 -8.31 -2.45 4.58
N ALA A 309 -9.57 -2.47 5.02
CA ALA A 309 -10.30 -3.70 5.29
C ALA A 309 -11.17 -4.23 4.12
N LYS A 310 -11.49 -3.41 3.12
CA LYS A 310 -12.36 -3.80 1.99
C LYS A 310 -11.59 -4.49 0.86
N LEU A 311 -10.85 -5.53 1.20
CA LEU A 311 -9.97 -6.24 0.27
C LEU A 311 -10.16 -7.74 0.34
N GLU A 312 -9.79 -8.40 -0.74
CA GLU A 312 -9.61 -9.85 -0.73
C GLU A 312 -8.41 -10.23 0.13
N ARG A 313 -8.41 -11.46 0.64
CA ARG A 313 -7.40 -11.99 1.58
C ARG A 313 -5.95 -11.74 1.14
N TRP A 314 -5.68 -11.66 -0.14
CA TRP A 314 -4.33 -11.64 -0.72
C TRP A 314 -3.93 -10.26 -1.29
N GLN A 315 -4.83 -9.29 -1.26
CA GLN A 315 -4.56 -7.96 -1.79
C GLN A 315 -3.73 -7.13 -0.82
N TYR A 316 -2.92 -6.22 -1.37
CA TYR A 316 -2.05 -5.31 -0.62
C TYR A 316 -2.90 -4.35 0.24
N PRO A 317 -2.85 -4.43 1.58
CA PRO A 317 -3.82 -3.77 2.44
C PRO A 317 -3.33 -2.45 3.03
N ARG A 318 -2.29 -1.84 2.44
CA ARG A 318 -1.73 -0.58 2.93
C ARG A 318 -2.18 0.60 2.09
N TYR A 319 -2.18 1.75 2.74
CA TYR A 319 -2.40 3.05 2.13
C TYR A 319 -1.20 3.44 1.28
N ILE A 320 -1.43 4.34 0.33
CA ILE A 320 -0.45 4.77 -0.65
C ILE A 320 -0.19 6.26 -0.46
N ALA A 321 1.07 6.65 -0.24
CA ALA A 321 1.49 8.04 -0.24
C ALA A 321 1.85 8.47 -1.66
N ALA A 322 1.28 9.59 -2.12
CA ALA A 322 1.60 10.20 -3.40
C ALA A 322 2.50 11.42 -3.19
N TYR A 323 3.69 11.41 -3.76
CA TYR A 323 4.65 12.51 -3.72
C TYR A 323 4.71 13.24 -5.05
N ASN A 324 4.48 14.55 -5.02
CA ASN A 324 4.63 15.42 -6.17
C ASN A 324 6.11 15.74 -6.39
N VAL A 325 6.61 15.45 -7.59
CA VAL A 325 8.00 15.65 -8.00
C VAL A 325 8.15 16.72 -9.10
N GLY A 326 7.12 17.56 -9.30
CA GLY A 326 7.08 18.57 -10.36
C GLY A 326 6.73 18.01 -11.73
N SER A 327 6.92 18.79 -12.78
CA SER A 327 6.63 18.40 -14.16
C SER A 327 7.89 17.94 -14.90
N LEU A 328 7.74 17.28 -16.06
CA LEU A 328 8.92 16.88 -16.86
C LEU A 328 9.83 18.05 -17.25
N SER A 329 9.22 19.20 -17.53
CA SER A 329 9.93 20.42 -17.95
C SER A 329 10.47 21.24 -16.77
N SER A 330 9.89 21.07 -15.58
CA SER A 330 10.33 21.71 -14.34
C SER A 330 10.20 20.73 -13.17
N PRO A 331 11.14 19.77 -13.03
CA PRO A 331 11.19 18.90 -11.87
C PRO A 331 11.30 19.72 -10.59
N ALA A 332 10.67 19.27 -9.52
CA ALA A 332 10.76 19.92 -8.22
C ALA A 332 12.20 19.81 -7.67
N GLU A 333 12.65 20.82 -6.92
CA GLU A 333 13.92 20.72 -6.18
C GLU A 333 13.83 19.65 -5.08
N LYS A 334 12.67 19.57 -4.43
CA LYS A 334 12.36 18.64 -3.34
C LYS A 334 10.94 18.11 -3.51
N ALA A 335 10.76 16.79 -3.45
CA ALA A 335 9.44 16.18 -3.52
C ALA A 335 8.60 16.53 -2.29
N ARG A 336 7.27 16.63 -2.47
CA ARG A 336 6.32 16.96 -1.39
C ARG A 336 5.18 15.95 -1.34
N LEU A 337 4.70 15.60 -0.15
CA LEU A 337 3.48 14.80 -0.01
C LEU A 337 2.29 15.57 -0.62
N GLN A 338 1.70 14.99 -1.65
CA GLN A 338 0.51 15.52 -2.32
C GLN A 338 -0.75 15.05 -1.57
N THR A 339 -0.89 13.74 -1.39
CA THR A 339 -2.04 13.13 -0.74
C THR A 339 -1.72 11.71 -0.28
N VAL A 340 -2.60 11.15 0.56
CA VAL A 340 -2.65 9.74 0.90
C VAL A 340 -3.89 9.14 0.25
N LEU A 341 -3.72 7.98 -0.38
CA LEU A 341 -4.76 7.20 -1.03
C LEU A 341 -4.98 5.90 -0.29
N ASP A 342 -6.17 5.34 -0.43
CA ASP A 342 -6.47 3.98 -0.01
C ASP A 342 -5.80 2.92 -0.93
N SER A 343 -6.00 1.64 -0.64
CA SER A 343 -5.44 0.54 -1.45
C SER A 343 -6.11 0.40 -2.84
N ARG A 344 -7.19 1.13 -3.12
CA ARG A 344 -7.90 1.22 -4.40
C ARG A 344 -7.57 2.51 -5.18
N GLY A 345 -6.77 3.39 -4.61
CA GLY A 345 -6.41 4.68 -5.19
C GLY A 345 -7.51 5.73 -5.06
N ASP A 346 -8.38 5.64 -4.06
CA ASP A 346 -9.38 6.65 -3.72
C ASP A 346 -8.78 7.63 -2.69
N PHE A 347 -9.09 8.92 -2.84
CA PHE A 347 -8.58 9.99 -1.98
C PHE A 347 -9.54 10.28 -0.82
N LEU A 348 -9.09 11.02 0.19
CA LEU A 348 -9.84 11.22 1.44
C LEU A 348 -11.26 11.75 1.21
N ASP A 349 -11.43 12.78 0.37
CA ASP A 349 -12.76 13.36 0.13
C ASP A 349 -13.69 12.37 -0.60
N GLU A 350 -13.14 11.50 -1.44
CA GLU A 350 -13.89 10.43 -2.11
C GLU A 350 -14.37 9.40 -1.08
N GLU A 351 -13.52 9.01 -0.14
CA GLU A 351 -13.86 8.13 0.98
C GLU A 351 -14.87 8.77 1.95
N LEU A 352 -14.77 10.08 2.21
CA LEU A 352 -15.74 10.82 3.02
C LEU A 352 -17.10 10.95 2.32
N ALA A 353 -17.10 11.12 1.00
CA ALA A 353 -18.33 11.14 0.20
C ALA A 353 -19.03 9.77 0.21
N GLU A 354 -18.29 8.66 0.16
CA GLU A 354 -18.84 7.32 0.33
C GLU A 354 -19.33 7.08 1.77
N ALA A 355 -18.58 7.50 2.78
CA ALA A 355 -18.97 7.37 4.19
C ALA A 355 -20.24 8.17 4.55
N SER A 356 -20.52 9.25 3.82
CA SER A 356 -21.71 10.10 4.00
C SER A 356 -22.87 9.75 3.06
N GLY A 357 -22.71 8.75 2.19
CA GLY A 357 -23.72 8.33 1.21
C GLY A 357 -23.95 9.35 0.08
N GLN A 358 -23.03 10.30 -0.11
CA GLN A 358 -23.08 11.29 -1.19
C GLN A 358 -22.56 10.72 -2.52
N LYS A 359 -21.79 9.64 -2.45
CA LYS A 359 -21.26 8.91 -3.60
C LYS A 359 -21.83 7.48 -3.57
N SER A 360 -22.41 7.05 -4.69
CA SER A 360 -22.95 5.71 -4.94
C SER A 360 -21.99 4.87 -5.77
#